data_AF-A0A7V8AFH7-F1
#
_entry.id   AF-A0A7V8AFH7-F1
#
_cell.length_a   1.000
_cell.length_b   1.000
_cell.length_c   1.000
_cell.angle_alpha   90.00
_cell.angle_beta   90.00
_cell.angle_gamma   90.00
#
_symmetry.space_group_name_H-M   'P 1'
#
loop_
_entity.id
_entity.type
_entity.pdbx_description
1 polymer ?
#
loop_
_entity_poly.entity_id
_entity_poly.type
_entity_poly.pdbx_seq_one_letter_code
_entity_poly.pdbx_strand_id
1 'polypeptide(L)'
;MDRLFLLPKNPSEMFACWQWTAAKIELFSSGFFAPEVTVAVLRQPGGEAIGEYRCRWDAQRLYVSVPAGGGSFLVELRADTAEGRRELLLTSEPASSPAGTAPCSPSSTSGEFYRKSV
;
A
#
# COMPACT_ATOMS: atom_id res chain seq x y z
N MET A 1 17.87 -10.87 0.26
CA MET A 1 16.91 -10.62 -0.83
C MET A 1 16.21 -9.31 -0.53
N ASP A 2 16.00 -8.49 -1.55
CA ASP A 2 15.24 -7.23 -1.45
C ASP A 2 13.77 -7.54 -1.12
N ARG A 3 13.09 -6.66 -0.36
CA ARG A 3 11.71 -6.91 0.09
C ARG A 3 10.89 -5.63 0.07
N LEU A 4 9.60 -5.74 -0.23
CA LEU A 4 8.62 -4.66 -0.19
C LEU A 4 7.35 -5.16 0.51
N PHE A 5 6.87 -4.38 1.47
CA PHE A 5 5.69 -4.69 2.25
C PHE A 5 4.70 -3.53 2.16
N LEU A 6 3.41 -3.89 2.16
CA LEU A 6 2.30 -2.95 2.29
C LEU A 6 1.47 -3.36 3.50
N LEU A 7 1.24 -2.42 4.41
CA LEU A 7 0.50 -2.65 5.64
C LEU A 7 -0.62 -1.62 5.78
N PRO A 8 -1.85 -2.03 6.11
CA PRO A 8 -2.92 -1.08 6.38
C PRO A 8 -2.60 -0.28 7.64
N LYS A 9 -2.79 1.04 7.59
CA LYS A 9 -2.69 1.92 8.77
C LYS A 9 -4.07 2.41 9.20
N ASN A 10 -4.84 2.93 8.27
CA ASN A 10 -6.23 3.36 8.48
C ASN A 10 -7.02 3.24 7.15
N PRO A 11 -8.34 3.46 7.13
CA PRO A 11 -9.17 3.28 5.93
C PRO A 11 -8.77 4.09 4.70
N SER A 12 -7.97 5.15 4.86
CA SER A 12 -7.52 6.06 3.79
C SER A 12 -6.02 6.05 3.56
N GLU A 13 -5.24 5.30 4.35
CA GLU A 13 -3.79 5.35 4.32
C GLU A 13 -3.18 3.98 4.59
N MET A 14 -2.18 3.62 3.78
CA MET A 14 -1.36 2.41 3.96
C MET A 14 0.10 2.80 4.14
N PHE A 15 0.85 1.93 4.80
CA PHE A 15 2.27 2.06 5.03
C PHE A 15 3.03 1.12 4.10
N ALA A 16 3.83 1.70 3.19
CA ALA A 16 4.74 0.98 2.34
C ALA A 16 6.15 1.01 2.96
N CYS A 17 6.83 -0.12 3.05
CA CYS A 17 8.23 -0.16 3.47
C CYS A 17 9.03 -1.21 2.70
N TRP A 18 10.31 -0.92 2.48
CA TRP A 18 11.20 -1.78 1.71
C TRP A 18 12.58 -1.89 2.34
N GLN A 19 13.26 -2.96 1.98
CA GLN A 19 14.62 -3.27 2.41
C GLN A 19 15.45 -3.67 1.21
N TRP A 20 16.68 -3.16 1.21
CA TRP A 20 17.66 -3.41 0.16
C TRP A 20 18.77 -4.33 0.65
N THR A 21 19.20 -5.21 -0.24
CA THR A 21 20.47 -5.92 -0.13
C THR A 21 21.62 -4.97 -0.43
N ALA A 22 22.82 -5.33 0.04
CA ALA A 22 24.04 -4.58 -0.27
C ALA A 22 24.22 -4.39 -1.79
N ALA A 23 23.95 -5.42 -2.59
CA ALA A 23 24.05 -5.33 -4.05
C ALA A 23 23.13 -4.25 -4.65
N LYS A 24 21.89 -4.13 -4.14
CA LYS A 24 20.96 -3.10 -4.61
C LYS A 24 21.39 -1.70 -4.16
N ILE A 25 21.92 -1.58 -2.94
CA ILE A 25 22.49 -0.32 -2.42
C ILE A 25 23.66 0.15 -3.29
N GLU A 26 24.54 -0.75 -3.73
CA GLU A 26 25.65 -0.42 -4.63
C GLU A 26 25.16 0.10 -5.99
N LEU A 27 24.05 -0.43 -6.52
CA LEU A 27 23.48 0.07 -7.78
C LEU A 27 22.94 1.51 -7.65
N PHE A 28 22.32 1.85 -6.53
CA PHE A 28 21.92 3.24 -6.28
C PHE A 28 23.14 4.14 -6.01
N SER A 29 24.12 3.64 -5.25
CA SER A 29 25.30 4.42 -4.86
C SER A 29 26.27 4.69 -6.03
N SER A 30 26.35 3.76 -6.98
CA SER A 30 27.13 3.91 -8.21
C SER A 30 26.47 4.81 -9.26
N GLY A 31 25.22 5.23 -9.04
CA GLY A 31 24.46 6.04 -9.99
C GLY A 31 23.88 5.26 -11.17
N PHE A 32 23.85 3.92 -11.10
CA PHE A 32 23.15 3.10 -12.11
C PHE A 32 21.64 3.43 -12.12
N PHE A 33 21.04 3.56 -10.93
CA PHE A 33 19.69 4.09 -10.75
C PHE A 33 19.72 5.54 -10.31
N ALA A 34 18.69 6.29 -10.69
CA ALA A 34 18.41 7.61 -10.17
C ALA A 34 18.28 7.59 -8.63
N PRO A 35 18.57 8.71 -7.94
CA PRO A 35 18.50 8.78 -6.48
C PRO A 35 17.06 8.72 -5.94
N GLU A 36 16.06 8.79 -6.81
CA GLU A 36 14.64 8.70 -6.48
C GLU A 36 14.02 7.39 -6.97
N VAL A 37 13.09 6.87 -6.18
CA VAL A 37 12.21 5.76 -6.52
C VAL A 37 10.77 6.25 -6.59
N THR A 38 9.99 5.61 -7.46
CA THR A 38 8.55 5.81 -7.57
C THR A 38 7.82 4.64 -6.90
N VAL A 39 6.94 4.94 -5.95
CA VAL A 39 6.01 4.00 -5.33
C VAL A 39 4.66 4.15 -6.04
N ALA A 40 4.28 3.18 -6.85
CA ALA A 40 3.00 3.15 -7.53
C ALA A 40 2.02 2.27 -6.74
N VAL A 41 0.86 2.82 -6.39
CA VAL A 41 -0.21 2.11 -5.67
C VAL A 41 -1.23 1.62 -6.68
N LEU A 42 -1.50 0.32 -6.66
CA LEU A 42 -2.43 -0.34 -7.58
C LEU A 42 -3.59 -0.96 -6.80
N ARG A 43 -4.82 -0.86 -7.33
CA ARG A 43 -6.00 -1.54 -6.79
C ARG A 43 -6.13 -2.96 -7.36
N GLN A 44 -6.58 -3.88 -6.52
CA GLN A 44 -6.86 -5.27 -6.85
C GLN A 44 -8.34 -5.62 -6.64
N PRO A 45 -8.92 -6.49 -7.50
CA PRO A 45 -8.34 -6.98 -8.76
C PRO A 45 -8.30 -5.89 -9.84
N GLY A 46 -7.37 -5.97 -10.78
CA GLY A 46 -7.34 -5.14 -12.00
C GLY A 46 -6.05 -4.36 -12.25
N GLY A 47 -5.27 -4.08 -11.20
CA GLY A 47 -4.01 -3.35 -11.35
C GLY A 47 -4.20 -1.88 -11.73
N GLU A 48 -5.38 -1.31 -11.48
CA GLU A 48 -5.67 0.10 -11.73
C GLU A 48 -4.75 0.98 -10.87
N ALA A 49 -4.06 1.93 -11.48
CA ALA A 49 -3.19 2.86 -10.78
C ALA A 49 -4.01 3.90 -10.02
N ILE A 50 -3.82 3.95 -8.71
CA ILE A 50 -4.55 4.83 -7.79
C ILE A 50 -3.71 6.06 -7.41
N GLY A 51 -2.39 5.92 -7.41
CA GLY A 51 -1.48 7.03 -7.14
C GLY A 51 -0.02 6.64 -7.32
N GLU A 52 0.82 7.64 -7.56
CA GLU A 52 2.26 7.50 -7.62
C GLU A 52 2.93 8.51 -6.69
N TYR A 53 3.95 8.06 -5.98
CA TYR A 53 4.69 8.88 -5.02
C TYR A 53 6.19 8.75 -5.30
N ARG A 54 6.90 9.88 -5.33
CA ARG A 54 8.35 9.90 -5.47
C ARG A 54 9.02 10.17 -4.14
N CYS A 55 10.09 9.44 -3.85
CA CYS A 55 10.91 9.64 -2.68
C CYS A 55 12.34 9.16 -2.94
N ARG A 56 13.27 9.51 -2.06
CA ARG A 56 14.64 8.99 -2.15
C ARG A 56 14.65 7.48 -1.94
N TRP A 57 15.53 6.78 -2.64
CA TRP A 57 15.67 5.32 -2.53
C TRP A 57 15.99 4.83 -1.11
N ASP A 58 16.67 5.69 -0.32
CA ASP A 58 17.11 5.46 1.05
C ASP A 58 16.06 5.83 2.11
N ALA A 59 14.88 6.33 1.72
CA ALA A 59 13.79 6.62 2.66
C ALA A 59 13.24 5.35 3.34
N GLN A 60 13.33 4.19 2.65
CA GLN A 60 12.93 2.84 3.10
C GLN A 60 11.46 2.68 3.49
N ARG A 61 10.69 3.76 3.55
CA ARG A 61 9.28 3.77 3.92
C ARG A 61 8.55 5.00 3.40
N LEU A 62 7.25 4.85 3.22
CA LEU A 62 6.35 5.93 2.84
C LEU A 62 4.91 5.62 3.31
N TYR A 63 4.16 6.67 3.67
CA TYR A 63 2.70 6.57 3.78
C TYR A 63 2.07 6.90 2.44
N VAL A 64 1.18 6.02 1.97
CA VAL A 64 0.48 6.18 0.69
C VAL A 64 -1.02 6.29 0.95
N SER A 65 -1.66 7.24 0.28
CA SER A 65 -3.11 7.40 0.35
C SER A 65 -3.79 6.34 -0.51
N VAL A 66 -4.90 5.81 0.00
CA VAL A 66 -5.80 4.89 -0.71
C VAL A 66 -7.25 5.37 -0.58
N PRO A 67 -8.13 5.07 -1.56
CA PRO A 67 -9.53 5.42 -1.49
C PRO A 67 -10.19 4.90 -0.21
N ALA A 68 -10.85 5.82 0.51
CA ALA A 68 -11.69 5.46 1.64
C ALA A 68 -12.89 4.62 1.14
N GLY A 69 -13.13 3.48 1.77
CA GLY A 69 -14.14 2.50 1.32
C GLY A 69 -13.67 1.06 1.34
N GLY A 70 -12.42 0.83 1.76
CA GLY A 70 -11.81 -0.49 1.77
C GLY A 70 -11.45 -0.96 0.36
N GLY A 71 -10.81 -2.13 0.30
CA GLY A 71 -10.34 -2.74 -0.94
C GLY A 71 -8.98 -3.38 -0.78
N SER A 72 -8.58 -4.16 -1.78
CA SER A 72 -7.24 -4.76 -1.84
C SER A 72 -6.34 -3.89 -2.69
N PHE A 73 -5.13 -3.63 -2.20
CA PHE A 73 -4.14 -2.80 -2.87
C PHE A 73 -2.79 -3.49 -2.84
N LEU A 74 -1.93 -3.21 -3.80
CA LEU A 74 -0.52 -3.56 -3.75
C LEU A 74 0.31 -2.34 -4.15
N VAL A 75 1.60 -2.37 -3.84
CA VAL A 75 2.54 -1.35 -4.28
C VAL A 75 3.63 -1.94 -5.15
N GLU A 76 4.00 -1.19 -6.17
CA GLU A 76 5.17 -1.42 -6.99
C GLU A 76 6.21 -0.34 -6.71
N LEU A 77 7.46 -0.75 -6.53
CA LEU A 77 8.58 0.16 -6.41
C LEU A 77 9.38 0.14 -7.71
N ARG A 78 9.48 1.31 -8.33
CA ARG A 78 10.10 1.51 -9.64
C ARG A 78 11.25 2.50 -9.51
N ALA A 79 12.30 2.32 -10.30
CA ALA A 79 13.40 3.29 -10.40
C ALA A 79 13.68 3.59 -11.86
N ASP A 80 14.16 4.80 -12.12
CA ASP A 80 14.64 5.19 -13.43
C ASP A 80 16.15 4.90 -13.48
N THR A 81 16.64 4.27 -14.56
CA THR A 81 18.07 4.09 -14.80
C THR A 81 18.71 5.41 -15.20
N ALA A 82 20.04 5.51 -15.16
CA ALA A 82 20.79 6.66 -15.66
C ALA A 82 20.47 7.01 -17.14
N GLU A 83 19.99 6.03 -17.91
CA GLU A 83 19.57 6.16 -19.31
C GLU A 83 18.12 6.66 -19.45
N GLY A 84 17.43 6.92 -18.35
CA GLY A 84 16.03 7.39 -18.32
C GLY A 84 15.00 6.29 -18.53
N ARG A 85 15.39 5.01 -18.47
CA ARG A 85 14.47 3.88 -18.57
C ARG A 85 13.86 3.56 -17.20
N ARG A 86 12.54 3.44 -17.13
CA ARG A 86 11.84 3.00 -15.92
C ARG A 86 11.87 1.48 -15.78
N GLU A 87 12.31 1.00 -14.61
CA GLU A 87 12.35 -0.42 -14.25
C GLU A 87 11.52 -0.70 -13.00
N LEU A 88 10.81 -1.84 -13.01
CA LEU A 88 10.15 -2.39 -11.82
C LEU A 88 11.20 -3.12 -10.97
N LEU A 89 11.36 -2.68 -9.73
CA LEU A 89 12.33 -3.27 -8.79
C LEU A 89 11.68 -4.31 -7.90
N LEU A 90 10.52 -3.99 -7.32
CA LEU A 90 9.82 -4.81 -6.34
C LEU A 90 8.30 -4.65 -6.47
N THR A 91 7.58 -5.69 -6.10
CA THR A 91 6.13 -5.70 -5.96
C THR A 91 5.79 -6.28 -4.59
N SER A 92 4.85 -5.66 -3.87
CA SER A 92 4.38 -6.18 -2.59
C SER A 92 3.34 -7.28 -2.79
N GLU A 93 3.16 -8.10 -1.76
CA GLU A 93 1.91 -8.84 -1.63
C GLU A 93 0.72 -7.87 -1.49
N PRO A 94 -0.48 -8.24 -1.97
CA PRO A 94 -1.67 -7.42 -1.76
C PRO A 94 -2.05 -7.32 -0.27
N ALA A 95 -2.45 -6.12 0.14
CA ALA A 95 -2.95 -5.84 1.47
C ALA A 95 -4.34 -5.20 1.39
N SER A 96 -5.22 -5.57 2.31
CA SER A 96 -6.57 -5.03 2.38
C SER A 96 -6.60 -3.79 3.27
N SER A 97 -7.14 -2.69 2.74
CA SER A 97 -7.53 -1.53 3.55
C SER A 97 -8.86 -1.81 4.26
N PRO A 98 -8.99 -1.52 5.56
CA PRO A 98 -10.26 -1.66 6.26
C PRO A 98 -11.28 -0.69 5.68
N ALA A 99 -12.52 -1.13 5.49
CA ALA A 99 -13.62 -0.20 5.25
C ALA A 99 -13.80 0.66 6.49
N GLY A 100 -13.86 1.98 6.34
CA GLY A 100 -14.27 2.85 7.42
C GLY A 100 -15.68 2.45 7.85
N THR A 101 -15.89 2.19 9.14
CA THR A 101 -17.20 1.84 9.68
C THR A 101 -18.20 2.89 9.24
N ALA A 102 -19.17 2.51 8.40
CA ALA A 102 -20.37 3.33 8.26
C ALA A 102 -20.92 3.56 9.67
N PRO A 103 -21.41 4.78 10.02
CA PRO A 103 -22.09 4.96 11.29
C PRO A 103 -23.19 3.90 11.37
N CYS A 104 -23.14 3.03 12.38
CA CYS A 104 -24.20 2.08 12.64
C CYS A 104 -25.50 2.87 12.75
N SER A 105 -26.33 2.84 11.71
CA SER A 105 -27.72 3.26 11.83
C SER A 105 -28.31 2.42 12.97
N PRO A 106 -28.87 3.02 14.03
CA PRO A 106 -29.53 2.27 15.08
C PRO A 106 -30.83 1.70 14.48
N SER A 107 -30.73 0.51 13.88
CA SER A 107 -31.90 -0.30 13.52
C SER A 107 -32.54 -0.73 14.83
N SER A 108 -33.46 0.10 15.32
CA SER A 108 -34.38 -0.25 16.39
C SER A 108 -35.23 -1.43 15.92
N THR A 109 -34.94 -2.61 16.45
CA THR A 109 -35.91 -3.69 16.54
C THR A 109 -35.88 -4.20 17.97
N SER A 110 -36.73 -3.56 18.78
CA SER A 110 -37.15 -4.03 20.10
C SER A 110 -37.83 -5.38 19.92
N GLY A 111 -37.08 -6.47 20.09
CA GLY A 111 -37.62 -7.82 20.15
C GLY A 111 -38.20 -8.06 21.55
N GLU A 112 -39.51 -7.92 21.69
CA GLU A 112 -40.23 -8.30 22.90
C GLU A 112 -40.08 -9.81 23.14
N PHE A 113 -39.32 -10.19 24.17
CA PHE A 113 -39.25 -11.57 24.66
C PHE A 113 -40.51 -11.88 25.47
N TYR A 114 -41.48 -12.58 24.86
CA TYR A 114 -42.57 -13.20 25.60
C TYR A 114 -42.03 -14.40 26.39
N ARG A 115 -41.87 -14.26 27.71
CA ARG A 115 -41.70 -15.41 28.62
C ARG A 115 -43.07 -16.03 28.88
N LYS A 116 -43.25 -17.28 28.47
CA LYS A 116 -44.38 -18.11 28.90
C LYS A 116 -44.01 -18.72 30.27
N SER A 117 -44.68 -18.26 31.32
CA SER A 117 -44.63 -18.88 32.65
C SER A 117 -45.43 -20.19 32.64
N VAL A 118 -44.97 -21.13 33.49
CA VAL A 118 -45.43 -22.51 33.75
C VAL A 118 -46.94 -22.71 33.65
#